data_AF-A0A9W5TX97-F1
#
_entry.id   AF-A0A9W5TX97-F1
#
_cell.length_a   1.000
_cell.length_b   1.000
_cell.length_c   1.000
_cell.angle_alpha   90.00
_cell.angle_beta   90.00
_cell.angle_gamma   90.00
#
_symmetry.space_group_name_H-M   'P 1'
#
loop_
_entity.id
_entity.type
_entity.pdbx_description
1 polymer ?
#
loop_
_entity_poly.entity_id
_entity_poly.type
_entity_poly.pdbx_seq_one_letter_code
_entity_poly.pdbx_strand_id
1 'polypeptide(L)' 'MDKLQLNPVALYDALLRLGAKDFDQLASYLEYLKENFLIDDVDLNFYQHKGNPGLVCICKVGNTIFGIIQLVADREG' A
#
# COMPACT_ATOMS: atom_id res chain seq x y z
N MET A 1 20.87 -3.27 14.10
CA MET A 1 19.53 -3.26 13.49
C MET A 1 19.73 -3.25 11.99
N ASP A 2 19.51 -4.37 11.32
CA ASP A 2 19.45 -4.38 9.86
C ASP A 2 18.33 -3.46 9.42
N LYS A 3 18.63 -2.54 8.49
CA LYS A 3 17.61 -1.66 7.92
C LYS A 3 16.59 -2.56 7.23
N LEU A 4 15.35 -2.57 7.70
CA LEU A 4 14.23 -3.26 7.07
C LEU A 4 14.17 -2.83 5.59
N GLN A 5 14.61 -3.70 4.69
CA GLN A 5 14.60 -3.42 3.25
C GLN A 5 13.22 -3.74 2.68
N LEU A 6 12.62 -2.75 2.01
CA LEU A 6 11.39 -2.89 1.24
C LEU A 6 11.72 -3.39 -0.16
N ASN A 7 11.10 -4.49 -0.58
CA ASN A 7 11.17 -5.02 -1.93
C ASN A 7 9.88 -4.68 -2.67
N PRO A 8 9.95 -4.17 -3.91
CA PRO A 8 8.76 -3.91 -4.70
C PRO A 8 8.02 -5.22 -4.98
N VAL A 9 6.69 -5.15 -4.97
CA VAL A 9 5.78 -6.24 -5.33
C VAL A 9 5.00 -5.80 -6.55
N ALA A 10 4.89 -6.67 -7.55
CA ALA A 10 4.08 -6.38 -8.73
C ALA A 10 2.61 -6.17 -8.34
N LEU A 11 1.92 -5.25 -9.01
CA LEU A 11 0.52 -4.91 -8.73
C LEU A 11 -0.37 -6.16 -8.67
N TYR A 12 -0.26 -7.03 -9.68
CA TYR A 12 -1.06 -8.25 -9.75
C TYR A 12 -0.88 -9.15 -8.52
N ASP A 13 0.38 -9.42 -8.14
CA ASP A 13 0.69 -10.28 -6.99
C ASP A 13 0.26 -9.64 -5.66
N ALA A 14 0.34 -8.32 -5.56
CA ALA A 14 -0.13 -7.57 -4.40
C ALA A 14 -1.65 -7.70 -4.25
N LEU A 15 -2.41 -7.48 -5.32
CA LEU A 15 -3.88 -7.56 -5.31
C LEU A 15 -4.39 -8.96 -4.97
N LEU A 16 -3.70 -10.02 -5.40
CA LEU A 16 -4.05 -11.41 -5.05
C LEU A 16 -3.96 -11.70 -3.54
N ARG A 17 -3.19 -10.91 -2.79
CA ARG A 17 -2.97 -11.10 -1.35
C ARG A 17 -3.95 -10.31 -0.49
N LEU A 18 -4.62 -9.32 -1.06
CA LEU A 18 -5.53 -8.44 -0.33
C LEU A 18 -6.82 -9.19 0.03
N GLY A 19 -7.19 -9.13 1.31
CA GLY A 19 -8.51 -9.53 1.77
C GLY A 19 -9.53 -8.41 1.58
N ALA A 20 -10.81 -8.73 1.80
CA ALA A 20 -11.90 -7.74 1.69
C ALA A 20 -11.65 -6.48 2.55
N LYS A 21 -11.18 -6.66 3.79
CA LYS A 21 -10.84 -5.56 4.70
C LYS A 21 -9.77 -4.62 4.12
N ASP A 22 -8.78 -5.18 3.42
CA ASP A 22 -7.67 -4.41 2.87
C ASP A 22 -8.13 -3.59 1.66
N PHE A 23 -9.03 -4.17 0.85
CA PHE A 23 -9.71 -3.45 -0.23
C PHE A 23 -10.57 -2.30 0.30
N ASP A 24 -11.35 -2.54 1.36
CA ASP A 24 -12.17 -1.50 1.99
C ASP A 24 -11.31 -0.35 2.52
N GLN A 25 -10.17 -0.67 3.14
CA GLN A 25 -9.23 0.33 3.64
C GLN A 25 -8.58 1.13 2.50
N LEU A 26 -8.17 0.45 1.42
CA LEU A 26 -7.59 1.09 0.25
C LEU A 26 -8.61 2.02 -0.43
N ALA A 27 -9.83 1.54 -0.65
CA ALA A 27 -10.92 2.31 -1.25
C ALA A 27 -11.25 3.55 -0.41
N SER A 28 -11.44 3.39 0.90
CA SER A 28 -11.72 4.50 1.82
C SER A 28 -10.60 5.56 1.79
N TYR A 29 -9.35 5.13 1.68
CA TYR A 29 -8.23 6.06 1.60
C TYR A 29 -8.17 6.81 0.27
N LEU A 30 -8.46 6.13 -0.84
CA LEU A 30 -8.53 6.77 -2.16
C LEU A 30 -9.68 7.77 -2.24
N GLU A 31 -10.84 7.46 -1.67
CA GLU A 31 -11.96 8.40 -1.56
C GLU A 31 -11.56 9.62 -0.72
N TYR A 32 -10.90 9.42 0.42
CA TYR A 32 -10.37 10.52 1.24
C TYR A 32 -9.42 11.43 0.44
N LEU A 33 -8.50 10.85 -0.34
CA LEU A 33 -7.58 11.63 -1.18
C LEU A 33 -8.33 12.44 -2.24
N LYS A 34 -9.32 11.84 -2.89
CA LYS A 34 -10.14 12.50 -3.90
C LYS A 34 -10.92 13.68 -3.32
N GLU A 35 -11.59 13.47 -2.20
CA GLU A 35 -12.46 14.49 -1.60
C GLU A 35 -11.67 15.66 -0.97
N ASN A 36 -10.54 15.37 -0.32
CA ASN A 36 -9.81 16.37 0.47
C ASN A 36 -8.70 17.05 -0.32
N PHE A 37 -8.15 16.39 -1.33
CA PHE A 37 -6.99 16.89 -2.09
C PHE A 37 -7.28 17.05 -3.59
N LEU A 38 -8.49 16.73 -4.06
CA LEU A 38 -8.89 16.79 -5.48
C LEU A 38 -7.95 15.97 -6.37
N ILE A 39 -7.50 14.83 -5.87
CA ILE A 39 -6.60 13.91 -6.57
C ILE A 39 -7.46 12.84 -7.24
N ASP A 40 -7.48 12.85 -8.58
CA ASP A 40 -8.23 11.87 -9.37
C ASP A 40 -7.37 10.72 -9.92
N ASP A 41 -6.04 10.84 -9.88
CA ASP A 41 -5.10 9.84 -10.39
C ASP A 41 -4.03 9.54 -9.34
N VAL A 42 -4.00 8.29 -8.87
CA VAL A 42 -3.10 7.83 -7.80
C VAL A 42 -2.37 6.56 -8.24
N ASP A 43 -1.05 6.64 -8.28
CA ASP A 43 -0.17 5.50 -8.50
C ASP A 43 -0.05 4.67 -7.22
N LEU A 44 -0.55 3.43 -7.28
CA LEU A 44 -0.43 2.46 -6.20
C LEU A 44 0.83 1.62 -6.35
N ASN A 45 1.78 1.81 -5.42
CA ASN A 45 3.06 1.10 -5.42
C ASN A 45 3.14 0.17 -4.21
N PHE A 46 3.34 -1.12 -4.44
CA PHE A 46 3.31 -2.12 -3.38
C PHE A 46 4.72 -2.58 -2.99
N TYR A 47 4.92 -2.77 -1.69
CA TYR A 47 6.20 -3.18 -1.12
C TYR A 47 5.99 -4.20 -0.01
N GLN A 48 7.00 -5.05 0.18
CA GLN A 48 7.05 -6.00 1.29
C GLN A 48 8.43 -5.99 1.94
N HIS A 49 8.48 -6.19 3.25
CA HIS A 49 9.75 -6.38 3.94
C HIS A 49 10.35 -7.75 3.61
N LYS A 50 11.67 -7.82 3.47
CA LYS A 50 12.37 -9.09 3.25
C LYS A 50 12.13 -10.03 4.44
N GLY A 51 11.49 -11.17 4.19
CA GLY A 51 11.21 -12.18 5.21
C GLY A 51 9.89 -12.00 5.97
N ASN A 52 9.13 -10.91 5.72
CA ASN A 52 7.82 -10.71 6.31
C ASN A 52 6.70 -10.76 5.26
N PRO A 53 5.53 -11.33 5.60
CA PRO A 53 4.39 -11.39 4.70
C PRO A 53 3.56 -10.09 4.69
N GLY A 54 3.94 -9.06 5.44
CA GLY A 54 3.23 -7.79 5.40
C GLY A 54 3.37 -7.11 4.04
N LEU A 55 2.30 -6.39 3.67
CA LEU A 55 2.22 -5.66 2.41
C LEU A 55 1.87 -4.20 2.71
N VAL A 56 2.71 -3.30 2.19
CA VAL A 56 2.55 -1.86 2.28
C VAL A 56 2.21 -1.32 0.90
N CYS A 57 1.20 -0.48 0.82
CA CYS A 57 0.88 0.31 -0.37
C CYS A 57 1.31 1.76 -0.16
N ILE A 58 2.09 2.30 -1.08
CA ILE A 58 2.44 3.72 -1.15
C ILE A 58 1.64 4.35 -2.28
N CYS A 59 0.78 5.30 -1.92
CA CYS A 59 -0.03 6.09 -2.83
C CYS A 59 0.77 7.32 -3.27
N LYS A 60 1.02 7.45 -4.58
CA LYS A 60 1.75 8.58 -5.17
C LYS A 60 0.89 9.32 -6.19
N VAL A 61 1.20 10.60 -6.39
CA VAL A 61 0.73 11.38 -7.54
C VAL A 61 1.96 11.98 -8.20
N GLY A 62 2.32 11.47 -9.38
CA GLY A 62 3.63 11.71 -9.97
C GLY A 62 4.75 11.28 -9.03
N ASN A 63 5.63 12.21 -8.65
CA ASN A 63 6.77 11.92 -7.77
C ASN A 63 6.50 12.17 -6.28
N THR A 64 5.31 12.64 -5.92
CA THR A 64 4.96 13.00 -4.54
C THR A 64 4.26 11.85 -3.85
N ILE A 65 4.73 11.49 -2.65
CA ILE A 65 4.06 10.51 -1.79
C ILE A 65 2.97 11.21 -1.00
N PHE A 66 1.73 10.72 -1.13
CA PHE A 66 0.58 11.24 -0.38
C PHE A 66 0.20 10.35 0.80
N GLY A 67 0.51 9.06 0.72
CA GLY A 67 0.07 8.10 1.72
C GLY A 67 0.88 6.82 1.74
N ILE A 68 0.89 6.20 2.91
CA ILE A 68 1.42 4.86 3.14
C ILE A 68 0.37 4.10 3.94
N ILE A 69 -0.07 2.96 3.42
CA ILE A 69 -1.10 2.11 4.02
C ILE A 69 -0.52 0.72 4.24
N GLN A 70 -0.59 0.22 5.47
CA GLN A 70 -0.38 -1.20 5.73
C GLN A 70 -1.66 -1.95 5.37
N LEU A 71 -1.59 -2.85 4.39
CA LEU A 71 -2.74 -3.62 3.91
C LEU A 71 -2.73 -5.01 4.54
N VAL A 72 -1.69 -5.81 4.26
CA VAL A 72 -1.55 -7.12 4.91
C VAL A 72 -0.71 -6.95 6.17
N ALA A 73 -1.25 -7.31 7.34
CA ALA A 73 -0.51 -7.25 8.59
C ALA A 73 0.67 -8.22 8.59
N ASP A 74 1.78 -7.82 9.22
CA ASP A 74 2.81 -8.77 9.59
C ASP A 74 2.20 -9.78 10.56
N ARG A 75 2.38 -11.08 10.28
CA ARG A 75 2.10 -12.08 11.32
C ARG A 75 3.15 -11.88 12.39
N GLU A 76 2.73 -11.46 13.59
CA GLU A 76 3.59 -11.59 14.77
C GLU A 76 4.03 -13.05 14.85
N GLY A 77 5.34 -13.27 14.74
CA GLY A 77 6.03 -14.54 14.95
C GLY A 77 6.99 -14.37 16.10
#